data_AF-A0A933K6I3-F1
#
_entry.id   AF-A0A933K6I3-F1
#
_cell.length_a   1.000
_cell.length_b   1.000
_cell.length_c   1.000
_cell.angle_alpha   90.00
_cell.angle_beta   90.00
_cell.angle_gamma   90.00
#
_symmetry.space_group_name_H-M   'P 1'
#
loop_
_entity.id
_entity.type
_entity.pdbx_description
1 polymer ?
#
loop_
_entity_poly.entity_id
_entity_poly.type
_entity_poly.pdbx_seq_one_letter_code
_entity_poly.pdbx_strand_id
1 'polypeptide(L)'
;MTRPGAPGIVDASKQQRRQGRIDPFAGPWYGPSGHGLPEGAGPRRPRPGYQQDDRSSNLDRRIDGFETLRRVRQTYPAIKTALITDYSVDGYIRMALEKDVTNIIAKTAPFDAEELLRTVDNLVSGARLFGLANYMDPEADLSSHRLRGSDEIQEIRNACLQRFSRTPLGESDISLFCVVFEEIVSNALYHAYGYRKGDSVRLAEGQTVSISYGSDRAKIGLSVVDLSGRLTKETVLEKIIGATDEDGLLAGSGRGLFLSRAMSDRLIVNILMGKKTELIALKYFAVTETVNRPLYINQI
;
A
#
# COMPACT_ATOMS: atom_id res chain seq x y z
N MET A 1 -46.96 -52.37 -26.46
CA MET A 1 -46.85 -51.49 -25.28
C MET A 1 -45.38 -51.11 -25.11
N THR A 2 -45.05 -49.96 -25.65
CA THR A 2 -43.73 -49.32 -25.70
C THR A 2 -43.37 -48.75 -24.34
N ARG A 3 -42.21 -49.15 -23.78
CA ARG A 3 -41.63 -48.49 -22.60
C ARG A 3 -40.42 -47.63 -23.03
N PRO A 4 -40.24 -46.43 -22.45
CA PRO A 4 -39.42 -45.39 -23.05
C PRO A 4 -38.02 -45.27 -22.42
N GLY A 5 -37.07 -44.94 -23.30
CA GLY A 5 -35.89 -44.08 -23.18
C GLY A 5 -35.25 -43.80 -21.82
N ALA A 6 -33.98 -44.21 -21.71
CA ALA A 6 -32.99 -43.64 -20.80
C ALA A 6 -32.70 -42.16 -21.16
N PRO A 7 -32.54 -41.25 -20.19
CA PRO A 7 -32.09 -39.89 -20.48
C PRO A 7 -30.57 -39.84 -20.65
N GLY A 8 -30.18 -39.26 -21.79
CA GLY A 8 -28.79 -39.04 -22.18
C GLY A 8 -28.10 -37.96 -21.37
N ILE A 9 -26.79 -38.16 -21.25
CA ILE A 9 -25.79 -37.19 -20.80
C ILE A 9 -25.78 -36.02 -21.80
N VAL A 10 -26.06 -34.82 -21.33
CA VAL A 10 -25.87 -33.58 -22.11
C VAL A 10 -24.68 -32.83 -21.54
N ASP A 11 -23.65 -32.76 -22.38
CA ASP A 11 -22.45 -31.95 -22.26
C ASP A 11 -22.82 -30.46 -22.31
N ALA A 12 -22.63 -29.75 -21.19
CA ALA A 12 -22.90 -28.32 -21.06
C ALA A 12 -21.69 -27.44 -21.42
N SER A 13 -20.81 -27.91 -22.31
CA SER A 13 -19.77 -27.07 -22.91
C SER A 13 -20.23 -26.49 -24.26
N LYS A 14 -21.02 -25.41 -24.22
CA LYS A 14 -21.17 -24.35 -25.25
C LYS A 14 -22.49 -23.59 -25.08
N GLN A 15 -22.53 -22.59 -24.19
CA GLN A 15 -23.38 -21.41 -24.35
C GLN A 15 -23.07 -20.37 -23.26
N GLN A 16 -22.08 -19.52 -23.52
CA GLN A 16 -22.00 -18.12 -23.03
C GLN A 16 -20.69 -17.50 -23.54
N ARG A 17 -20.68 -17.16 -24.84
CA ARG A 17 -19.84 -16.07 -25.34
C ARG A 17 -20.76 -14.89 -25.57
N ARG A 18 -20.31 -13.71 -25.11
CA ARG A 18 -20.90 -12.38 -25.18
C ARG A 18 -21.74 -11.97 -23.96
N GLN A 19 -21.06 -11.45 -22.96
CA GLN A 19 -21.45 -10.19 -22.31
C GLN A 19 -20.21 -9.50 -21.76
N GLY A 20 -20.17 -8.18 -21.95
CA GLY A 20 -18.98 -7.35 -21.93
C GLY A 20 -18.26 -7.30 -20.59
N ARG A 21 -16.94 -7.09 -20.67
CA ARG A 21 -16.10 -6.57 -19.60
C ARG A 21 -16.78 -5.34 -18.98
N ILE A 22 -17.15 -5.44 -17.71
CA ILE A 22 -17.40 -4.28 -16.86
C ILE A 22 -16.04 -3.92 -16.28
N ASP A 23 -15.51 -2.78 -16.70
CA ASP A 23 -14.35 -2.14 -16.09
C ASP A 23 -14.84 -1.43 -14.80
N PRO A 24 -14.33 -1.79 -13.60
CA PRO A 24 -14.76 -1.16 -12.37
C PRO A 24 -14.27 0.29 -12.20
N PHE A 25 -13.51 0.86 -13.16
CA PHE A 25 -12.96 2.22 -13.08
C PHE A 25 -13.66 3.27 -13.96
N ALA A 26 -14.78 2.95 -14.62
CA ALA A 26 -15.51 3.91 -15.43
C ALA A 26 -16.57 4.70 -14.63
N GLY A 27 -16.14 5.74 -13.90
CA GLY A 27 -16.98 6.78 -13.31
C GLY A 27 -16.76 8.15 -14.00
N PRO A 28 -17.77 9.04 -14.07
CA PRO A 28 -17.81 10.14 -15.04
C PRO A 28 -16.94 11.33 -14.65
N TRP A 29 -16.12 11.78 -15.61
CA TRP A 29 -15.45 13.07 -15.61
C TRP A 29 -16.47 14.20 -15.74
N TYR A 30 -16.64 15.00 -14.69
CA TYR A 30 -17.35 16.28 -14.78
C TYR A 30 -16.44 17.33 -15.43
N GLY A 31 -16.80 17.77 -16.64
CA GLY A 31 -16.22 18.95 -17.27
C GLY A 31 -16.75 20.25 -16.63
N PRO A 32 -15.97 21.35 -16.61
CA PRO A 32 -16.40 22.58 -15.99
C PRO A 32 -17.48 23.29 -16.84
N SER A 33 -18.58 23.61 -16.18
CA SER A 33 -19.69 24.41 -16.65
C SER A 33 -19.23 25.82 -17.04
N GLY A 34 -19.51 26.21 -18.28
CA GLY A 34 -19.34 27.57 -18.77
C GLY A 34 -20.37 28.50 -18.13
N HIS A 35 -19.89 29.51 -17.40
CA HIS A 35 -20.68 30.69 -17.07
C HIS A 35 -20.24 31.84 -17.98
N GLY A 36 -21.19 32.34 -18.78
CA GLY A 36 -21.02 33.51 -19.63
C GLY A 36 -20.80 34.77 -18.82
N LEU A 37 -19.85 35.59 -19.28
CA LEU A 37 -19.66 36.97 -18.84
C LEU A 37 -20.47 37.91 -19.76
N PRO A 38 -21.09 38.98 -19.25
CA PRO A 38 -21.75 39.95 -20.10
C PRO A 38 -20.76 40.93 -20.73
N GLU A 39 -21.01 41.23 -22.00
CA GLU A 39 -20.34 42.26 -22.81
C GLU A 39 -20.58 43.67 -22.25
N GLY A 40 -19.54 44.52 -22.28
CA GLY A 40 -19.73 45.97 -22.20
C GLY A 40 -18.63 46.77 -21.49
N ALA A 41 -17.53 47.07 -22.18
CA ALA A 41 -16.73 48.28 -21.92
C ALA A 41 -15.84 48.61 -23.12
N GLY A 42 -16.05 49.80 -23.72
CA GLY A 42 -15.39 50.27 -24.94
C GLY A 42 -13.90 50.64 -24.81
N PRO A 43 -13.26 51.09 -25.91
CA PRO A 43 -11.81 51.16 -26.03
C PRO A 43 -11.23 52.36 -25.27
N ARG A 44 -10.33 52.10 -24.31
CA ARG A 44 -9.51 53.14 -23.68
C ARG A 44 -8.19 53.31 -24.43
N ARG A 45 -7.90 54.55 -24.82
CA ARG A 45 -6.68 55.01 -25.52
C ARG A 45 -5.39 54.62 -24.76
N PRO A 46 -4.26 54.37 -25.45
CA PRO A 46 -3.00 54.08 -24.81
C PRO A 46 -2.44 55.35 -24.13
N ARG A 47 -1.97 55.21 -22.88
CA ARG A 47 -1.14 56.23 -22.23
C ARG A 47 0.34 55.94 -22.55
N PRO A 48 1.14 56.97 -22.88
CA PRO A 48 2.55 56.79 -23.20
C PRO A 48 3.40 56.67 -21.94
N GLY A 49 4.40 55.78 -22.00
CA GLY A 49 5.66 55.89 -21.27
C GLY A 49 5.62 55.61 -19.77
N TYR A 50 5.82 54.34 -19.41
CA TYR A 50 6.69 54.01 -18.28
C TYR A 50 7.73 53.03 -18.79
N GLN A 51 8.99 53.48 -18.83
CA GLN A 51 10.15 52.67 -19.14
C GLN A 51 10.15 51.43 -18.24
N GLN A 52 10.42 50.28 -18.85
CA GLN A 52 10.70 49.02 -18.17
C GLN A 52 11.84 49.26 -17.17
N ASP A 53 11.51 49.25 -15.89
CA ASP A 53 12.50 49.00 -14.86
C ASP A 53 12.47 47.48 -14.61
N ASP A 54 13.51 46.82 -15.10
CA ASP A 54 13.74 45.38 -15.15
C ASP A 54 14.00 44.82 -13.73
N ARG A 55 12.97 44.87 -12.88
CA ARG A 55 12.98 44.30 -11.52
C ARG A 55 11.87 43.29 -11.29
N SER A 56 11.29 42.74 -12.34
CA SER A 56 10.30 41.65 -12.28
C SER A 56 10.94 40.26 -12.17
N SER A 57 12.03 40.13 -11.41
CA SER A 57 12.76 38.87 -11.28
C SER A 57 13.19 38.61 -9.85
N ASN A 58 12.27 38.51 -8.87
CA ASN A 58 12.54 37.74 -7.62
C ASN A 58 11.38 37.52 -6.61
N LEU A 59 10.13 37.80 -6.94
CA LEU A 59 8.95 37.35 -6.16
C LEU A 59 8.08 36.57 -7.15
N ASP A 60 7.82 35.26 -7.09
CA ASP A 60 7.34 34.45 -5.97
C ASP A 60 7.61 32.96 -6.33
N ARG A 61 8.85 32.47 -6.16
CA ARG A 61 9.12 31.02 -6.28
C ARG A 61 8.68 30.36 -4.98
N ARG A 62 7.37 30.13 -4.82
CA ARG A 62 6.85 29.27 -3.75
C ARG A 62 7.51 27.91 -3.88
N ILE A 63 8.31 27.56 -2.88
CA ILE A 63 8.92 26.25 -2.77
C ILE A 63 7.80 25.27 -2.39
N ASP A 64 7.58 24.23 -3.18
CA ASP A 64 6.61 23.19 -2.83
C ASP A 64 7.10 22.33 -1.65
N GLY A 65 6.20 21.50 -1.08
CA GLY A 65 6.53 20.66 0.07
C GLY A 65 7.70 19.71 -0.20
N PHE A 66 7.84 19.18 -1.42
CA PHE A 66 8.88 18.23 -1.78
C PHE A 66 10.24 18.89 -1.97
N GLU A 67 10.28 20.06 -2.59
CA GLU A 67 11.48 20.87 -2.69
C GLU A 67 11.94 21.35 -1.31
N THR A 68 11.00 21.62 -0.40
CA THR A 68 11.31 21.89 1.02
C THR A 68 11.98 20.67 1.67
N LEU A 69 11.39 19.48 1.54
CA LEU A 69 11.96 18.24 2.08
C LEU A 69 13.34 17.94 1.49
N ARG A 70 13.52 18.14 0.17
CA ARG A 70 14.79 17.96 -0.52
C ARG A 70 15.87 18.87 0.08
N ARG A 71 15.58 20.17 0.28
CA ARG A 71 16.53 21.13 0.87
C ARG A 71 16.87 20.78 2.31
N VAL A 72 15.87 20.46 3.12
CA VAL A 72 16.07 20.06 4.53
C VAL A 72 17.02 18.87 4.61
N ARG A 73 16.90 17.89 3.71
CA ARG A 73 17.79 16.72 3.68
C ARG A 73 19.19 17.01 3.15
N GLN A 74 19.32 17.91 2.17
CA GLN A 74 20.64 18.35 1.71
C GLN A 74 21.42 19.03 2.85
N THR A 75 20.72 19.78 3.71
CA THR A 75 21.34 20.44 4.87
C THR A 75 21.50 19.51 6.06
N TYR A 76 20.54 18.61 6.30
CA TYR A 76 20.50 17.71 7.46
C TYR A 76 20.24 16.26 7.02
N PRO A 77 21.23 15.52 6.49
CA PRO A 77 21.01 14.19 5.91
C PRO A 77 20.44 13.15 6.89
N ALA A 78 20.66 13.34 8.19
CA ALA A 78 20.17 12.46 9.25
C ALA A 78 18.70 12.73 9.66
N ILE A 79 18.12 13.86 9.24
CA ILE A 79 16.74 14.20 9.62
C ILE A 79 15.75 13.26 8.92
N LYS A 80 14.84 12.70 9.71
CA LYS A 80 13.75 11.88 9.19
C LYS A 80 12.66 12.81 8.66
N THR A 81 12.14 12.52 7.47
CA THR A 81 11.12 13.32 6.80
C THR A 81 9.89 12.48 6.49
N ALA A 82 8.71 13.04 6.73
CA ALA A 82 7.43 12.48 6.34
C ALA A 82 6.63 13.52 5.55
N LEU A 83 5.82 13.07 4.60
CA LEU A 83 4.86 13.88 3.87
C LEU A 83 3.47 13.63 4.43
N ILE A 84 2.72 14.69 4.70
CA ILE A 84 1.31 14.62 5.08
C ILE A 84 0.47 15.22 3.95
N THR A 85 -0.50 14.47 3.43
CA THR A 85 -1.27 14.85 2.24
C THR A 85 -2.75 14.48 2.34
N ASP A 86 -3.64 15.34 1.84
CA ASP A 86 -5.08 15.08 1.64
C ASP A 86 -5.40 14.44 0.27
N TYR A 87 -4.40 14.34 -0.60
CA TYR A 87 -4.48 13.71 -1.91
C TYR A 87 -4.16 12.22 -1.86
N SER A 88 -4.50 11.48 -2.94
CA SER A 88 -4.17 10.06 -3.07
C SER A 88 -2.67 9.79 -2.92
N VAL A 89 -2.33 8.92 -1.97
CA VAL A 89 -0.97 8.44 -1.73
C VAL A 89 -0.34 7.90 -3.01
N ASP A 90 -1.12 7.26 -3.88
CA ASP A 90 -0.65 6.70 -5.16
C ASP A 90 -0.03 7.76 -6.07
N GLY A 91 -0.57 8.97 -6.09
CA GLY A 91 -0.03 10.10 -6.86
C GLY A 91 1.34 10.59 -6.38
N TYR A 92 1.74 10.24 -5.16
CA TYR A 92 3.01 10.67 -4.57
C TYR A 92 4.08 9.60 -4.50
N ILE A 93 3.78 8.33 -4.80
CA ILE A 93 4.77 7.24 -4.63
C ILE A 93 6.00 7.49 -5.52
N ARG A 94 5.79 7.90 -6.79
CA ARG A 94 6.88 8.26 -7.70
C ARG A 94 7.69 9.45 -7.19
N MET A 95 7.00 10.48 -6.69
CA MET A 95 7.66 11.66 -6.14
C MET A 95 8.40 11.36 -4.83
N ALA A 96 7.87 10.45 -4.02
CA ALA A 96 8.51 9.98 -2.80
C ALA A 96 9.80 9.22 -3.11
N LEU A 97 9.86 8.46 -4.20
CA LEU A 97 11.11 7.86 -4.67
C LEU A 97 12.10 8.94 -5.15
N GLU A 98 11.67 9.84 -6.04
CA GLU A 98 12.53 10.89 -6.63
C GLU A 98 13.10 11.87 -5.59
N LYS A 99 12.34 12.13 -4.53
CA LYS A 99 12.69 13.09 -3.47
C LYS A 99 13.12 12.39 -2.18
N ASP A 100 13.18 11.07 -2.21
CA ASP A 100 13.53 10.17 -1.13
C ASP A 100 12.79 10.54 0.20
N VAL A 101 11.46 10.51 0.10
CA VAL A 101 10.51 10.63 1.20
C VAL A 101 10.05 9.23 1.57
N THR A 102 10.15 8.86 2.85
CA THR A 102 9.96 7.46 3.26
C THR A 102 8.58 7.18 3.85
N ASN A 103 7.89 8.21 4.36
CA ASN A 103 6.57 8.06 4.96
C ASN A 103 5.58 9.02 4.31
N ILE A 104 4.47 8.47 3.81
CA ILE A 104 3.37 9.24 3.22
C ILE A 104 2.13 9.00 4.09
N ILE A 105 1.79 10.02 4.85
CA ILE A 105 0.67 10.03 5.79
C ILE A 105 -0.54 10.66 5.09
N ALA A 106 -1.61 9.90 5.00
CA ALA A 106 -2.88 10.41 4.51
C ALA A 106 -3.57 11.26 5.60
N LYS A 107 -4.05 12.45 5.25
CA LYS A 107 -5.01 13.19 6.07
C LYS A 107 -6.36 12.50 5.92
N THR A 108 -6.69 11.64 6.88
CA THR A 108 -8.01 11.04 6.98
C THR A 108 -9.01 12.03 7.56
N ALA A 109 -10.29 11.83 7.26
CA ALA A 109 -11.40 12.50 7.93
C ALA A 109 -12.30 11.40 8.52
N PRO A 110 -12.43 11.29 9.86
CA PRO A 110 -11.76 12.11 10.88
C PRO A 110 -10.23 11.91 10.91
N PHE A 111 -9.51 12.94 11.36
CA PHE A 111 -8.06 12.90 11.47
C PHE A 111 -7.65 12.06 12.67
N ASP A 112 -6.90 10.98 12.44
CA ASP A 112 -6.36 10.13 13.51
C ASP A 112 -5.06 10.73 14.07
N ALA A 113 -5.20 11.64 15.04
CA ALA A 113 -4.06 12.29 15.68
C ALA A 113 -3.20 11.32 16.50
N GLU A 114 -3.81 10.28 17.07
CA GLU A 114 -3.10 9.29 17.86
C GLU A 114 -2.19 8.44 16.97
N GLU A 115 -2.68 8.07 15.79
CA GLU A 115 -1.86 7.41 14.77
C GLU A 115 -0.68 8.27 14.32
N LEU A 116 -0.91 9.57 14.06
CA LEU A 116 0.19 10.45 13.67
C LEU A 116 1.26 10.49 14.79
N LEU A 117 0.84 10.65 16.04
CA LEU A 117 1.75 10.67 17.18
C LEU A 117 2.52 9.35 17.32
N ARG A 118 1.85 8.20 17.16
CA ARG A 118 2.51 6.88 17.15
C ARG A 118 3.53 6.76 16.01
N THR A 119 3.19 7.24 14.81
CA THR A 119 4.10 7.27 13.67
C THR A 119 5.32 8.14 13.95
N VAL A 120 5.12 9.33 14.50
CA VAL A 120 6.22 10.25 14.85
C VAL A 120 7.11 9.64 15.94
N ASP A 121 6.54 9.09 17.02
CA ASP A 121 7.28 8.44 18.10
C ASP A 121 8.12 7.28 17.56
N ASN A 122 7.56 6.48 16.66
CA ASN A 122 8.26 5.41 15.97
C ASN A 122 9.41 5.89 15.09
N LEU A 123 9.23 6.99 14.35
CA LEU A 123 10.27 7.58 13.50
C LEU A 123 11.41 8.20 14.30
N VAL A 124 11.11 8.76 15.47
CA VAL A 124 12.09 9.44 16.34
C VAL A 124 12.82 8.45 17.23
N SER A 125 12.11 7.54 17.89
CA SER A 125 12.69 6.62 18.88
C SER A 125 13.25 5.34 18.27
N GLY A 126 12.65 4.85 17.17
CA GLY A 126 12.96 3.54 16.57
C GLY A 126 12.63 2.32 17.47
N ALA A 127 12.19 2.54 18.71
CA ALA A 127 12.10 1.50 19.73
C ALA A 127 10.90 0.56 19.54
N ARG A 128 9.83 1.04 18.91
CA ARG A 128 8.55 0.33 18.75
C ARG A 128 8.18 0.08 17.28
N LEU A 129 9.19 0.04 16.41
CA LEU A 129 8.96 -0.26 15.00
C LEU A 129 8.51 -1.69 14.79
N PHE A 130 9.19 -2.67 15.40
CA PHE A 130 8.97 -4.06 15.06
C PHE A 130 7.95 -4.76 15.93
N GLY A 131 7.04 -5.51 15.31
CA GLY A 131 6.06 -6.36 15.97
C GLY A 131 4.64 -5.81 15.85
N LEU A 132 3.71 -6.71 15.46
CA LEU A 132 2.31 -6.38 15.25
C LEU A 132 1.65 -5.69 16.47
N ALA A 133 2.03 -6.08 17.69
CA ALA A 133 1.48 -5.52 18.92
C ALA A 133 1.65 -4.00 19.05
N ASN A 134 2.65 -3.39 18.40
CA ASN A 134 2.85 -1.93 18.43
C ASN A 134 1.83 -1.16 17.59
N TYR A 135 1.03 -1.87 16.78
CA TYR A 135 0.05 -1.30 15.85
C TYR A 135 -1.39 -1.73 16.15
N MET A 136 -1.58 -2.48 17.24
CA MET A 136 -2.86 -3.03 17.68
C MET A 136 -3.15 -2.55 19.10
N ASP A 137 -4.41 -2.68 19.54
CA ASP A 137 -4.74 -2.40 20.94
C ASP A 137 -3.96 -3.32 21.89
N PRO A 138 -3.63 -2.87 23.13
CA PRO A 138 -2.92 -3.71 24.11
C PRO A 138 -3.65 -5.02 24.46
N GLU A 139 -4.98 -5.04 24.31
CA GLU A 139 -5.84 -6.22 24.53
C GLU A 139 -6.02 -7.08 23.27
N ALA A 140 -5.31 -6.79 22.18
CA ALA A 140 -5.45 -7.51 20.92
C ALA A 140 -5.17 -9.00 21.08
N ASP A 141 -6.03 -9.82 20.46
CA ASP A 141 -5.89 -11.27 20.48
C ASP A 141 -4.90 -11.68 19.36
N LEU A 142 -3.62 -11.82 19.70
CA LEU A 142 -2.54 -12.10 18.75
C LEU A 142 -2.05 -13.56 18.82
N SER A 143 -1.73 -14.12 17.67
CA SER A 143 -1.07 -15.43 17.51
C SER A 143 0.22 -15.26 16.73
N SER A 144 1.22 -16.11 17.01
CA SER A 144 2.54 -16.04 16.37
C SER A 144 3.05 -17.43 16.02
N HIS A 145 3.63 -17.55 14.83
CA HIS A 145 4.16 -18.80 14.27
C HIS A 145 5.56 -18.56 13.69
N ARG A 146 6.38 -19.60 13.73
CA ARG A 146 7.68 -19.62 13.06
C ARG A 146 7.62 -20.57 11.89
N LEU A 147 7.91 -20.05 10.71
CA LEU A 147 7.97 -20.76 9.44
C LEU A 147 9.44 -21.06 9.12
N ARG A 148 9.73 -22.32 8.78
CA ARG A 148 11.04 -22.78 8.29
C ARG A 148 10.96 -23.41 6.90
N GLY A 149 9.79 -23.84 6.46
CA GLY A 149 9.61 -24.44 5.14
C GLY A 149 8.31 -24.02 4.46
N SER A 150 8.25 -24.26 3.14
CA SER A 150 7.07 -23.97 2.32
C SER A 150 5.88 -24.88 2.63
N ASP A 151 6.13 -26.07 3.18
CA ASP A 151 5.15 -27.07 3.60
C ASP A 151 4.29 -26.61 4.78
N GLU A 152 4.82 -25.74 5.64
CA GLU A 152 4.12 -25.19 6.81
C GLU A 152 3.15 -24.04 6.45
N ILE A 153 3.25 -23.46 5.25
CA ILE A 153 2.47 -22.27 4.86
C ILE A 153 0.96 -22.52 4.94
N GLN A 154 0.50 -23.67 4.45
CA GLN A 154 -0.93 -23.93 4.33
C GLN A 154 -1.59 -24.08 5.71
N GLU A 155 -0.90 -24.69 6.67
CA GLU A 155 -1.39 -24.82 8.04
C GLU A 155 -1.54 -23.45 8.71
N ILE A 156 -0.50 -22.61 8.65
CA ILE A 156 -0.50 -21.27 9.23
C ILE A 156 -1.56 -20.39 8.56
N ARG A 157 -1.69 -20.49 7.23
CA ARG A 157 -2.74 -19.81 6.46
C ARG A 157 -4.13 -20.19 6.98
N ASN A 158 -4.42 -21.49 7.08
CA ASN A 158 -5.73 -21.95 7.55
C ASN A 158 -6.03 -21.48 8.99
N ALA A 159 -5.04 -21.51 9.88
CA ALA A 159 -5.18 -21.00 11.24
C ALA A 159 -5.44 -19.48 11.28
N CYS A 160 -4.79 -18.72 10.39
CA CYS A 160 -5.03 -17.29 10.19
C CYS A 160 -6.46 -17.01 9.72
N LEU A 161 -6.93 -17.74 8.71
CA LEU A 161 -8.29 -17.59 8.17
C LEU A 161 -9.37 -17.96 9.17
N GLN A 162 -9.18 -19.05 9.91
CA GLN A 162 -10.11 -19.45 10.95
C GLN A 162 -10.26 -18.38 12.04
N ARG A 163 -9.21 -17.59 12.28
CA ARG A 163 -9.25 -16.49 13.24
C ARG A 163 -9.97 -15.27 12.66
N PHE A 164 -9.63 -14.88 11.43
CA PHE A 164 -10.27 -13.74 10.77
C PHE A 164 -11.75 -13.95 10.47
N SER A 165 -12.20 -15.20 10.24
CA SER A 165 -13.62 -15.52 10.05
C SER A 165 -14.48 -15.31 11.31
N ARG A 166 -13.88 -15.08 12.48
CA ARG A 166 -14.57 -14.72 13.73
C ARG A 166 -14.72 -13.21 13.92
N THR A 167 -14.22 -12.42 12.98
CA THR A 167 -14.27 -10.95 13.03
C THR A 167 -15.45 -10.41 12.23
N PRO A 168 -15.81 -9.12 12.40
CA PRO A 168 -16.90 -8.50 11.62
C PRO A 168 -16.63 -8.34 10.11
N LEU A 169 -15.44 -8.72 9.60
CA LEU A 169 -15.13 -8.59 8.17
C LEU A 169 -15.97 -9.54 7.30
N GLY A 170 -16.37 -9.05 6.13
CA GLY A 170 -17.03 -9.88 5.13
C GLY A 170 -16.07 -10.89 4.48
N GLU A 171 -16.63 -11.97 3.94
CA GLU A 171 -15.86 -13.04 3.28
C GLU A 171 -15.00 -12.52 2.12
N SER A 172 -15.47 -11.50 1.41
CA SER A 172 -14.72 -10.84 0.33
C SER A 172 -13.45 -10.16 0.84
N ASP A 173 -13.55 -9.39 1.94
CA ASP A 173 -12.40 -8.73 2.55
C ASP A 173 -11.40 -9.76 3.10
N ILE A 174 -11.89 -10.82 3.74
CA ILE A 174 -11.04 -11.92 4.21
C ILE A 174 -10.31 -12.57 3.03
N SER A 175 -11.02 -12.83 1.92
CA SER A 175 -10.43 -13.43 0.72
C SER A 175 -9.36 -12.55 0.07
N LEU A 176 -9.59 -11.23 0.00
CA LEU A 176 -8.57 -10.28 -0.46
C LEU A 176 -7.37 -10.25 0.49
N PHE A 177 -7.62 -10.31 1.80
CA PHE A 177 -6.55 -10.34 2.80
C PHE A 177 -5.75 -11.67 2.78
N CYS A 178 -6.33 -12.78 2.30
CA CYS A 178 -5.58 -14.00 1.99
C CYS A 178 -4.50 -13.75 0.94
N VAL A 179 -4.81 -12.95 -0.09
CA VAL A 179 -3.85 -12.61 -1.14
C VAL A 179 -2.71 -11.80 -0.54
N VAL A 180 -3.01 -10.87 0.36
CA VAL A 180 -2.00 -10.13 1.13
C VAL A 180 -1.09 -11.09 1.91
N PHE A 181 -1.67 -12.08 2.60
CA PHE A 181 -0.90 -13.10 3.31
C PHE A 181 0.04 -13.84 2.37
N GLU A 182 -0.46 -14.35 1.24
CA GLU A 182 0.32 -15.15 0.30
C GLU A 182 1.46 -14.33 -0.31
N GLU A 183 1.23 -13.07 -0.65
CA GLU A 183 2.24 -12.19 -1.23
C GLU A 183 3.32 -11.79 -0.22
N ILE A 184 2.92 -11.43 1.01
CA ILE A 184 3.88 -11.05 2.05
C ILE A 184 4.72 -12.25 2.50
N VAL A 185 4.09 -13.41 2.75
CA VAL A 185 4.82 -14.64 3.14
C VAL A 185 5.72 -15.10 2.00
N SER A 186 5.27 -15.00 0.75
CA SER A 186 6.10 -15.34 -0.40
C SER A 186 7.33 -14.44 -0.52
N ASN A 187 7.18 -13.13 -0.27
CA ASN A 187 8.30 -12.21 -0.22
C ASN A 187 9.32 -12.58 0.86
N ALA A 188 8.85 -12.90 2.06
CA ALA A 188 9.69 -13.22 3.21
C ALA A 188 10.37 -14.60 3.10
N LEU A 189 9.70 -15.61 2.54
CA LEU A 189 10.24 -16.96 2.45
C LEU A 189 11.12 -17.15 1.20
N TYR A 190 10.65 -16.70 0.04
CA TYR A 190 11.34 -16.98 -1.22
C TYR A 190 12.30 -15.86 -1.58
N HIS A 191 11.77 -14.64 -1.74
CA HIS A 191 12.55 -13.54 -2.30
C HIS A 191 13.64 -13.03 -1.35
N ALA A 192 13.39 -12.98 -0.05
CA ALA A 192 14.37 -12.59 0.96
C ALA A 192 15.66 -13.44 0.91
N TYR A 193 15.52 -14.73 0.59
CA TYR A 193 16.63 -15.69 0.60
C TYR A 193 17.09 -16.12 -0.80
N GLY A 194 16.40 -15.67 -1.87
CA GLY A 194 16.80 -15.90 -3.26
C GLY A 194 16.23 -17.18 -3.89
N TYR A 195 15.20 -17.77 -3.29
CA TYR A 195 14.48 -18.91 -3.87
C TYR A 195 13.45 -18.44 -4.91
N ARG A 196 13.04 -19.35 -5.81
CA ARG A 196 11.94 -19.08 -6.74
C ARG A 196 10.61 -19.44 -6.09
N LYS A 197 9.60 -18.59 -6.29
CA LYS A 197 8.24 -18.83 -5.79
C LYS A 197 7.70 -20.13 -6.37
N GLY A 198 7.19 -21.02 -5.50
CA GLY A 198 6.63 -22.32 -5.88
C GLY A 198 7.59 -23.51 -5.72
N ASP A 199 8.89 -23.26 -5.49
CA ASP A 199 9.83 -24.33 -5.14
C ASP A 199 9.53 -24.88 -3.74
N SER A 200 9.84 -26.15 -3.50
CA SER A 200 9.88 -26.67 -2.14
C SER A 200 11.11 -26.08 -1.43
N VAL A 201 10.87 -25.25 -0.42
CA VAL A 201 11.92 -24.50 0.28
C VAL A 201 12.00 -24.94 1.73
N ARG A 202 13.22 -25.08 2.22
CA ARG A 202 13.54 -25.17 3.64
C ARG A 202 14.66 -24.19 3.96
N LEU A 203 14.41 -23.29 4.89
CA LEU A 203 15.36 -22.28 5.33
C LEU A 203 16.55 -22.93 6.04
N ALA A 204 17.73 -22.34 5.85
CA ALA A 204 18.95 -22.81 6.48
C ALA A 204 18.90 -22.60 8.01
N GLU A 205 19.82 -23.24 8.73
CA GLU A 205 19.96 -23.02 10.17
C GLU A 205 20.18 -21.54 10.48
N GLY A 206 19.49 -21.02 11.49
CA GLY A 206 19.50 -19.60 11.86
C GLY A 206 18.58 -18.70 11.01
N GLN A 207 18.03 -19.19 9.90
CA GLN A 207 17.01 -18.47 9.13
C GLN A 207 15.60 -18.88 9.59
N THR A 208 14.70 -17.92 9.65
CA THR A 208 13.28 -18.16 9.93
C THR A 208 12.46 -17.01 9.37
N VAL A 209 11.19 -17.30 9.08
CA VAL A 209 10.17 -16.27 8.88
C VAL A 209 9.22 -16.33 10.06
N SER A 210 9.02 -15.21 10.75
CA SER A 210 8.04 -15.12 11.84
C SER A 210 6.75 -14.51 11.31
N ILE A 211 5.62 -15.15 11.56
CA ILE A 211 4.31 -14.69 11.13
C ILE A 211 3.49 -14.42 12.38
N SER A 212 2.94 -13.22 12.53
CA SER A 212 2.04 -12.88 13.62
C SER A 212 0.75 -12.30 13.07
N TYR A 213 -0.39 -12.71 13.60
CA TYR A 213 -1.69 -12.25 13.12
C TYR A 213 -2.71 -12.22 14.26
N GLY A 214 -3.76 -11.42 14.10
CA GLY A 214 -4.80 -11.31 15.10
C GLY A 214 -5.76 -10.17 14.81
N SER A 215 -6.56 -9.84 15.82
CA SER A 215 -7.53 -8.76 15.75
C SER A 215 -7.65 -8.03 17.08
N ASP A 216 -8.00 -6.76 16.99
CA ASP A 216 -8.49 -5.98 18.12
C ASP A 216 -9.96 -5.58 17.87
N ARG A 217 -10.45 -4.53 18.55
CA ARG A 217 -11.83 -4.08 18.42
C ARG A 217 -12.14 -3.39 17.09
N ALA A 218 -11.12 -2.93 16.37
CA ALA A 218 -11.27 -2.09 15.18
C ALA A 218 -10.77 -2.74 13.89
N LYS A 219 -9.84 -3.70 13.97
CA LYS A 219 -9.12 -4.22 12.80
C LYS A 219 -8.57 -5.63 13.00
N ILE A 220 -8.27 -6.28 11.88
CA ILE A 220 -7.31 -7.39 11.82
C ILE A 220 -5.93 -6.88 11.43
N GLY A 221 -4.91 -7.65 11.79
CA GLY A 221 -3.54 -7.39 11.40
C GLY A 221 -2.77 -8.66 11.06
N LEU A 222 -1.82 -8.53 10.15
CA LEU A 222 -0.83 -9.53 9.77
C LEU A 222 0.55 -8.87 9.78
N SER A 223 1.51 -9.47 10.46
CA SER A 223 2.94 -9.14 10.42
C SER A 223 3.72 -10.36 9.93
N VAL A 224 4.67 -10.14 9.03
CA VAL A 224 5.62 -11.15 8.59
C VAL A 224 7.03 -10.57 8.65
N VAL A 225 7.91 -11.27 9.34
CA VAL A 225 9.31 -10.87 9.58
C VAL A 225 10.25 -11.88 8.94
N ASP A 226 11.20 -11.43 8.12
CA ASP A 226 12.37 -12.21 7.69
C ASP A 226 13.66 -11.64 8.28
N LEU A 227 14.71 -12.48 8.36
CA LEU A 227 16.02 -12.12 8.89
C LEU A 227 17.05 -11.81 7.79
N SER A 228 16.61 -11.55 6.55
CA SER A 228 17.53 -11.22 5.46
C SER A 228 17.97 -9.76 5.53
N GLY A 229 17.06 -8.85 5.92
CA GLY A 229 17.28 -7.40 5.91
C GLY A 229 17.72 -6.84 4.54
N ARG A 230 17.42 -7.54 3.44
CA ARG A 230 17.84 -7.16 2.08
C ARG A 230 16.93 -6.11 1.42
N LEU A 231 15.72 -5.95 1.92
CA LEU A 231 14.76 -5.00 1.37
C LEU A 231 15.20 -3.57 1.70
N THR A 232 15.18 -2.67 0.72
CA THR A 232 15.38 -1.24 0.94
C THR A 232 14.11 -0.46 0.63
N LYS A 233 14.00 0.76 1.14
CA LYS A 233 12.89 1.67 0.83
C LYS A 233 12.76 1.94 -0.67
N GLU A 234 13.87 2.07 -1.40
CA GLU A 234 13.88 2.28 -2.84
C GLU A 234 13.25 1.07 -3.53
N THR A 235 13.68 -0.15 -3.18
CA THR A 235 13.12 -1.38 -3.74
C THR A 235 11.63 -1.51 -3.43
N VAL A 236 11.16 -1.08 -2.26
CA VAL A 236 9.72 -1.07 -1.93
C VAL A 236 8.96 -0.14 -2.86
N LEU A 237 9.40 1.11 -3.00
CA LEU A 237 8.74 2.11 -3.83
C LEU A 237 8.78 1.72 -5.32
N GLU A 238 9.93 1.26 -5.82
CA GLU A 238 10.11 0.78 -7.19
C GLU A 238 9.17 -0.39 -7.52
N LYS A 239 9.02 -1.36 -6.61
CA LYS A 239 8.09 -2.47 -6.81
C LYS A 239 6.62 -2.04 -6.81
N ILE A 240 6.27 -1.03 -6.02
CA ILE A 240 4.90 -0.48 -6.04
C ILE A 240 4.65 0.28 -7.34
N ILE A 241 5.60 1.10 -7.80
CA ILE A 241 5.49 1.87 -9.06
C ILE A 241 5.48 0.93 -10.26
N GLY A 242 6.44 0.02 -10.37
CA GLY A 242 6.60 -0.85 -11.53
C GLY A 242 5.40 -1.77 -11.75
N ALA A 243 4.61 -2.07 -10.71
CA ALA A 243 3.36 -2.83 -10.84
C ALA A 243 2.20 -2.02 -11.44
N THR A 244 2.32 -0.69 -11.54
CA THR A 244 1.32 0.22 -12.12
C THR A 244 1.58 0.57 -13.59
N ASP A 245 2.79 0.31 -14.09
CA ASP A 245 3.14 0.54 -15.50
C ASP A 245 2.53 -0.55 -16.41
N GLU A 246 2.23 -0.22 -17.68
CA GLU A 246 1.57 -1.13 -18.65
C GLU A 246 2.30 -2.48 -18.82
N ASP A 247 3.63 -2.46 -18.78
CA ASP A 247 4.47 -3.66 -18.81
C ASP A 247 4.40 -4.47 -17.50
N GLY A 248 4.27 -3.77 -16.37
CA GLY A 248 4.08 -4.35 -15.04
C GLY A 248 2.77 -5.11 -14.89
N LEU A 249 1.71 -4.63 -15.55
CA LEU A 249 0.39 -5.28 -15.67
C LEU A 249 0.40 -6.54 -16.54
N LEU A 250 1.45 -6.76 -17.34
CA LEU A 250 1.63 -7.97 -18.15
C LEU A 250 2.68 -8.94 -17.58
N ALA A 251 3.65 -8.47 -16.79
CA ALA A 251 4.83 -9.25 -16.38
C ALA A 251 4.63 -10.32 -15.27
N GLY A 252 3.46 -10.42 -14.64
CA GLY A 252 3.11 -11.50 -13.69
C GLY A 252 3.92 -11.64 -12.39
N SER A 253 5.13 -11.04 -12.29
CA SER A 253 6.04 -11.09 -11.15
C SER A 253 6.29 -9.68 -10.58
N GLY A 254 6.54 -9.59 -9.27
CA GLY A 254 6.87 -8.31 -8.61
C GLY A 254 5.70 -7.48 -8.09
N ARG A 255 4.45 -7.94 -8.25
CA ARG A 255 3.25 -7.18 -7.81
C ARG A 255 2.89 -7.34 -6.34
N GLY A 256 3.55 -8.23 -5.60
CA GLY A 256 3.13 -8.58 -4.25
C GLY A 256 2.99 -7.39 -3.30
N LEU A 257 3.92 -6.43 -3.35
CA LEU A 257 3.86 -5.20 -2.54
C LEU A 257 2.73 -4.27 -2.97
N PHE A 258 2.51 -4.13 -4.29
CA PHE A 258 1.40 -3.36 -4.83
C PHE A 258 0.06 -3.96 -4.43
N LEU A 259 -0.14 -5.27 -4.60
CA LEU A 259 -1.36 -5.98 -4.20
C LEU A 259 -1.59 -5.89 -2.69
N SER A 260 -0.53 -6.07 -1.90
CA SER A 260 -0.60 -5.93 -0.44
C SER A 260 -1.12 -4.55 -0.06
N ARG A 261 -0.62 -3.48 -0.69
CA ARG A 261 -1.11 -2.11 -0.47
C ARG A 261 -2.54 -1.90 -1.02
N ALA A 262 -2.87 -2.49 -2.15
CA ALA A 262 -4.17 -2.34 -2.80
C ALA A 262 -5.29 -3.09 -2.07
N MET A 263 -4.97 -4.07 -1.22
CA MET A 263 -5.95 -4.91 -0.52
C MET A 263 -5.99 -4.66 0.99
N SER A 264 -4.93 -4.09 1.56
CA SER A 264 -4.92 -3.58 2.93
C SER A 264 -5.39 -2.13 3.00
N ASP A 265 -5.92 -1.72 4.14
CA ASP A 265 -6.20 -0.30 4.39
C ASP A 265 -4.90 0.42 4.80
N ARG A 266 -3.92 -0.35 5.27
CA ARG A 266 -2.59 0.13 5.64
C ARG A 266 -1.54 -0.93 5.39
N LEU A 267 -0.46 -0.51 4.74
CA LEU A 267 0.77 -1.28 4.61
C LEU A 267 1.92 -0.51 5.29
N ILE A 268 2.57 -1.18 6.24
CA ILE A 268 3.76 -0.68 6.95
C ILE A 268 4.92 -1.61 6.61
N VAL A 269 6.07 -1.03 6.29
CA VAL A 269 7.31 -1.76 6.01
C VAL A 269 8.39 -1.26 6.95
N ASN A 270 8.79 -2.10 7.89
CA ASN A 270 9.87 -1.82 8.83
C ASN A 270 11.14 -2.53 8.36
N ILE A 271 12.23 -1.79 8.22
CA ILE A 271 13.50 -2.28 7.68
C ILE A 271 14.60 -1.92 8.67
N LEU A 272 15.29 -2.96 9.17
CA LEU A 272 16.54 -2.82 9.88
C LEU A 272 17.63 -3.38 8.97
N MET A 273 18.38 -2.48 8.35
CA MET A 273 19.26 -2.80 7.22
C MET A 273 20.22 -3.94 7.55
N GLY A 274 20.25 -4.96 6.69
CA GLY A 274 21.12 -6.13 6.82
C GLY A 274 20.79 -7.07 8.00
N LYS A 275 19.69 -6.84 8.72
CA LYS A 275 19.29 -7.66 9.88
C LYS A 275 17.91 -8.27 9.74
N LYS A 276 16.89 -7.45 9.46
CA LYS A 276 15.51 -7.95 9.31
C LYS A 276 14.61 -6.97 8.57
N THR A 277 13.58 -7.53 7.98
CA THR A 277 12.47 -6.80 7.36
C THR A 277 11.18 -7.28 7.99
N GLU A 278 10.24 -6.38 8.25
CA GLU A 278 8.88 -6.72 8.64
C GLU A 278 7.88 -5.99 7.76
N LEU A 279 6.91 -6.72 7.22
CA LEU A 279 5.75 -6.15 6.55
C LEU A 279 4.53 -6.36 7.43
N ILE A 280 3.80 -5.27 7.69
CA ILE A 280 2.55 -5.29 8.44
C ILE A 280 1.43 -4.79 7.55
N ALA A 281 0.39 -5.60 7.40
CA ALA A 281 -0.85 -5.24 6.74
C ALA A 281 -1.97 -5.15 7.76
N LEU A 282 -2.76 -4.08 7.72
CA LEU A 282 -3.94 -3.89 8.56
C LEU A 282 -5.20 -3.73 7.70
N LYS A 283 -6.32 -4.25 8.20
CA LYS A 283 -7.65 -4.12 7.60
C LYS A 283 -8.68 -3.77 8.68
N TYR A 284 -9.32 -2.63 8.55
CA TYR A 284 -10.29 -2.10 9.51
C TYR A 284 -11.68 -2.66 9.25
N PHE A 285 -12.45 -2.88 10.32
CA PHE A 285 -13.83 -3.37 10.25
C PHE A 285 -14.78 -2.28 9.75
N ALA A 286 -14.55 -1.05 10.16
CA ALA A 286 -15.29 0.10 9.67
C ALA A 286 -14.67 0.57 8.35
N VAL A 287 -15.51 0.72 7.33
CA VAL A 287 -15.13 1.38 6.09
C VAL A 287 -14.85 2.84 6.43
N THR A 288 -13.57 3.20 6.54
CA THR A 288 -13.21 4.60 6.39
C THR A 288 -13.32 4.90 4.90
N GLU A 289 -14.20 5.81 4.50
CA GLU A 289 -14.35 6.27 3.10
C GLU A 289 -13.06 6.93 2.55
N THR A 290 -11.95 6.83 3.28
CA THR A 290 -10.67 7.38 2.89
C THR A 290 -10.06 6.52 1.80
N VAL A 291 -10.23 6.99 0.57
CA VAL A 291 -9.49 6.58 -0.65
C VAL A 291 -7.97 6.61 -0.42
N ASN A 292 -7.50 7.37 0.58
CA ASN A 292 -6.09 7.52 0.88
C ASN A 292 -5.59 6.48 1.88
N ARG A 293 -4.99 5.40 1.37
CA ARG A 293 -4.31 4.37 2.16
C ARG A 293 -2.87 4.79 2.49
N PRO A 294 -2.54 5.05 3.76
CA PRO A 294 -1.19 5.44 4.17
C PRO A 294 -0.15 4.38 3.76
N LEU A 295 1.05 4.84 3.44
CA LEU A 295 2.22 4.00 3.22
C LEU A 295 3.34 4.44 4.17
N TYR A 296 3.72 3.54 5.06
CA TYR A 296 4.77 3.78 6.03
C TYR A 296 5.99 2.91 5.69
N ILE A 297 7.13 3.53 5.42
CA ILE A 297 8.40 2.83 5.21
C ILE A 297 9.41 3.35 6.24
N ASN A 298 9.63 2.55 7.26
CA ASN A 298 10.52 2.85 8.37
C ASN A 298 11.86 2.14 8.15
N GLN A 299 12.82 2.84 7.56
CA GLN A 299 14.19 2.33 7.39
C GLN A 299 15.13 2.93 8.44
N ILE A 300 15.72 2.04 9.24
CA ILE A 300 16.71 2.33 10.29
C ILE A 300 17.99 1.50 10.13
#